data_AF-A0A6V7DNM0-F1
#
_entry.id   AF-A0A6V7DNM0-F1
#
_cell.length_a   1.000
_cell.length_b   1.000
_cell.length_c   1.000
_cell.angle_alpha   90.00
_cell.angle_beta   90.00
_cell.angle_gamma   90.00
#
_symmetry.space_group_name_H-M   'P 1'
#
loop_
_entity.id
_entity.type
_entity.pdbx_description
1 polymer ?
#
loop_
_entity_poly.entity_id
_entity_poly.type
_entity_poly.pdbx_seq_one_letter_code
_entity_poly.pdbx_strand_id
1 'polypeptide(L)'
;MNKSKKNKYFFSAAALLVIAGVFTYVFYSPTRSPGSTVDDNTEGAKQRAQPRVSAPVATLIADRKIDSDVVKRQGPKAFSIVRNKKRPPGDVAKYIDSLLQRSESGDAVATYSIYLAALECKNTLSGSASRSALAHQASATGEGYLKSAESSLDDCANLANRPELLNGEWLKKAAEQGSLEAQLMYARDTTSIIGSRQDYLKDPEKLVQYKKDAARFLEGAAQQGSVDALLAIAGDSQRGIMAPKDPVKSFAYYMAAQKTGSNVYLDKIVDNYSSTLSRDQMRAAHEQAEAIYENCCR
;
A
#
# COMPACT_ATOMS: atom_id res chain seq x y z
N MET A 1 -57.13 8.69 8.71
CA MET A 1 -57.65 9.64 7.69
C MET A 1 -56.54 10.60 7.29
N ASN A 2 -56.29 10.71 5.97
CA ASN A 2 -55.65 11.82 5.22
C ASN A 2 -54.20 12.21 5.55
N LYS A 3 -53.39 12.70 4.60
CA LYS A 3 -53.23 12.54 3.15
C LYS A 3 -51.94 13.32 2.84
N SER A 4 -51.08 12.73 2.01
CA SER A 4 -50.16 13.35 1.05
C SER A 4 -50.22 14.88 0.89
N LYS A 5 -49.04 15.53 0.81
CA LYS A 5 -48.79 16.56 -0.22
C LYS A 5 -47.30 16.65 -0.59
N LYS A 6 -47.03 16.30 -1.84
CA LYS A 6 -45.82 16.61 -2.62
C LYS A 6 -45.76 18.12 -2.89
N ASN A 7 -44.57 18.68 -3.02
CA ASN A 7 -44.35 19.87 -3.85
C ASN A 7 -43.12 19.67 -4.73
N LYS A 8 -43.37 19.64 -6.04
CA LYS A 8 -42.40 19.81 -7.12
C LYS A 8 -42.48 21.27 -7.56
N TYR A 9 -41.34 21.93 -7.76
CA TYR A 9 -41.27 23.13 -8.59
C TYR A 9 -40.37 22.83 -9.80
N PHE A 10 -40.97 23.07 -10.95
CA PHE A 10 -40.42 23.06 -12.32
C PHE A 10 -40.05 24.51 -12.70
N PHE A 11 -39.50 24.69 -13.91
CA PHE A 11 -39.01 25.92 -14.59
C PHE A 11 -37.49 26.14 -14.42
N SER A 12 -36.69 26.42 -15.47
CA SER A 12 -36.87 26.41 -16.92
C SER A 12 -35.49 26.50 -17.59
N ALA A 13 -35.44 26.20 -18.88
CA ALA A 13 -34.26 26.07 -19.73
C ALA A 13 -33.67 27.40 -20.28
N ALA A 14 -32.57 27.24 -21.05
CA ALA A 14 -31.81 28.17 -21.91
C ALA A 14 -30.59 28.84 -21.23
N ALA A 15 -29.40 28.98 -21.83
CA ALA A 15 -29.03 28.97 -23.25
C ALA A 15 -27.55 28.56 -23.47
N LEU A 16 -27.26 28.15 -24.71
CA LEU A 16 -25.96 27.88 -25.32
C LEU A 16 -25.00 29.08 -25.33
N LEU A 17 -23.69 28.83 -25.20
CA LEU A 17 -22.67 29.53 -25.98
C LEU A 17 -21.48 28.60 -26.29
N VAL A 18 -21.21 28.50 -27.59
CA VAL A 18 -20.11 27.79 -28.25
C VAL A 18 -18.94 28.75 -28.37
N ILE A 19 -17.72 28.34 -27.99
CA ILE A 19 -16.49 28.86 -28.61
C ILE A 19 -15.56 27.68 -28.92
N ALA A 20 -15.31 27.52 -30.21
CA ALA A 20 -14.36 26.60 -30.80
C ALA A 20 -12.93 27.18 -30.71
N GLY A 21 -11.96 26.32 -30.41
CA GLY A 21 -10.53 26.60 -30.53
C GLY A 21 -9.85 25.46 -31.28
N VAL A 22 -9.81 25.58 -32.60
CA VAL A 22 -9.09 24.70 -33.52
C VAL A 22 -7.61 25.08 -33.49
N PHE A 23 -6.74 24.15 -33.09
CA PHE A 23 -5.31 24.24 -33.38
C PHE A 23 -4.93 23.13 -34.36
N THR A 24 -4.83 23.51 -35.62
CA THR A 24 -4.19 22.76 -36.69
C THR A 24 -2.68 22.89 -36.54
N TYR A 25 -1.97 21.76 -36.45
CA TYR A 25 -0.53 21.73 -36.70
C TYR A 25 -0.29 21.03 -38.03
N VAL A 26 0.18 21.82 -38.99
CA VAL A 26 0.49 21.43 -40.37
C VAL A 26 1.86 20.77 -40.40
N PHE A 27 1.91 19.65 -41.13
CA PHE A 27 3.09 18.93 -41.55
C PHE A 27 4.07 19.84 -42.32
N TYR A 28 5.34 19.83 -41.92
CA TYR A 28 6.44 20.20 -42.81
C TYR A 28 7.47 19.08 -42.80
N SER A 29 7.64 18.45 -43.96
CA SER A 29 8.74 17.53 -44.26
C SER A 29 9.62 18.19 -45.31
N PRO A 30 10.95 18.16 -45.17
CA PRO A 30 11.84 18.32 -46.32
C PRO A 30 12.54 17.00 -46.67
N THR A 31 12.21 16.54 -47.87
CA THR A 31 13.04 15.91 -48.91
C THR A 31 14.37 15.24 -48.55
N ARG A 32 14.46 13.97 -48.96
CA ARG A 32 15.63 13.10 -49.04
C ARG A 32 16.23 13.17 -50.45
N SER A 33 17.56 13.19 -50.57
CA SER A 33 18.33 12.68 -51.73
C SER A 33 19.84 12.63 -51.40
N PRO A 34 20.69 11.89 -52.14
CA PRO A 34 21.47 10.81 -51.55
C PRO A 34 23.01 10.95 -51.69
N GLY A 35 23.73 10.14 -50.92
CA GLY A 35 25.04 9.59 -51.29
C GLY A 35 26.28 10.33 -50.79
N SER A 36 26.97 9.74 -49.83
CA SER A 36 28.43 9.51 -49.89
C SER A 36 28.88 8.66 -48.69
N THR A 37 29.61 7.61 -49.01
CA THR A 37 30.30 6.67 -48.14
C THR A 37 31.53 7.31 -47.51
N VAL A 38 31.72 7.19 -46.19
CA VAL A 38 33.03 7.05 -45.54
C VAL A 38 32.81 6.29 -44.22
N ASP A 39 33.48 5.14 -44.09
CA ASP A 39 33.66 4.39 -42.85
C ASP A 39 34.53 5.19 -41.86
N ASP A 40 34.15 5.27 -40.59
CA ASP A 40 35.13 5.02 -39.52
C ASP A 40 34.46 4.62 -38.19
N ASN A 41 35.13 3.70 -37.51
CA ASN A 41 34.70 3.04 -36.29
C ASN A 41 34.72 3.97 -35.08
N THR A 42 33.65 4.00 -34.28
CA THR A 42 33.76 4.24 -32.83
C THR A 42 32.59 3.56 -32.09
N GLU A 43 32.87 2.36 -31.55
CA GLU A 43 32.19 1.80 -30.38
C GLU A 43 32.24 2.83 -29.24
N GLY A 44 31.26 3.03 -28.35
CA GLY A 44 30.04 2.33 -28.04
C GLY A 44 29.64 2.81 -26.65
N ALA A 45 28.44 3.38 -26.49
CA ALA A 45 27.75 3.52 -25.20
C ALA A 45 26.31 4.03 -25.40
N LYS A 46 25.48 3.27 -26.13
CA LYS A 46 24.02 3.39 -25.95
C LYS A 46 23.64 2.54 -24.75
N GLN A 47 23.62 3.15 -23.56
CA GLN A 47 22.84 2.62 -22.44
C GLN A 47 21.36 2.70 -22.81
N ARG A 48 20.91 1.64 -23.48
CA ARG A 48 19.49 1.32 -23.60
C ARG A 48 19.03 1.01 -22.17
N ALA A 49 18.22 1.89 -21.60
CA ALA A 49 17.52 1.62 -20.34
C ALA A 49 16.78 0.30 -20.51
N GLN A 50 17.31 -0.76 -19.88
CA GLN A 50 16.65 -2.05 -19.82
C GLN A 50 15.41 -1.90 -18.92
N PRO A 51 14.27 -2.54 -19.25
CA PRO A 51 13.18 -2.66 -18.30
C PRO A 51 13.75 -3.40 -17.08
N ARG A 52 13.63 -2.80 -15.88
CA ARG A 52 14.07 -3.42 -14.63
C ARG A 52 13.36 -4.77 -14.48
N VAL A 53 14.11 -5.84 -14.68
CA VAL A 53 13.67 -7.20 -14.35
C VAL A 53 13.42 -7.21 -12.84
N SER A 54 12.18 -7.51 -12.46
CA SER A 54 11.69 -7.53 -11.08
C SER A 54 12.58 -8.39 -10.19
N ALA A 55 12.95 -7.86 -9.03
CA ALA A 55 13.92 -8.47 -8.13
C ALA A 55 13.36 -9.79 -7.55
N PRO A 56 14.06 -10.93 -7.66
CA PRO A 56 13.67 -12.13 -6.94
C PRO A 56 13.54 -11.81 -5.44
N VAL A 57 12.60 -12.45 -4.74
CA VAL A 57 12.40 -12.25 -3.28
C VAL A 57 13.70 -12.33 -2.48
N ALA A 58 14.65 -13.17 -2.90
CA ALA A 58 15.97 -13.26 -2.30
C ALA A 58 16.75 -11.92 -2.33
N THR A 59 16.67 -11.17 -3.42
CA THR A 59 17.25 -9.83 -3.52
C THR A 59 16.55 -8.86 -2.58
N LEU A 60 15.22 -8.92 -2.45
CA LEU A 60 14.49 -8.06 -1.51
C LEU A 60 14.90 -8.33 -0.05
N ILE A 61 15.16 -9.59 0.29
CA ILE A 61 15.67 -10.00 1.60
C ILE A 61 17.11 -9.49 1.79
N ALA A 62 17.98 -9.68 0.79
CA ALA A 62 19.37 -9.24 0.83
C ALA A 62 19.46 -7.70 0.97
N ASP A 63 18.60 -6.97 0.27
CA ASP A 63 18.46 -5.51 0.31
C ASP A 63 17.76 -5.00 1.59
N ARG A 64 17.38 -5.87 2.52
CA ARG A 64 16.68 -5.50 3.76
C ARG A 64 15.34 -4.78 3.54
N LYS A 65 14.63 -5.14 2.47
CA LYS A 65 13.28 -4.63 2.14
C LYS A 65 12.15 -5.51 2.66
N ILE A 66 12.46 -6.75 3.03
CA ILE A 66 11.52 -7.68 3.64
C ILE A 66 12.27 -8.71 4.50
N ASP A 67 11.67 -9.13 5.61
CA ASP A 67 12.20 -10.21 6.44
C ASP A 67 11.90 -11.56 5.76
N SER A 68 12.86 -12.48 5.72
CA SER A 68 12.66 -13.82 5.14
C SER A 68 11.56 -14.59 5.87
N ASP A 69 11.40 -14.37 7.17
CA ASP A 69 10.48 -15.12 8.03
C ASP A 69 9.01 -14.80 7.75
N VAL A 70 8.74 -13.69 7.05
CA VAL A 70 7.37 -13.27 6.74
C VAL A 70 6.96 -13.59 5.31
N VAL A 71 7.85 -14.13 4.48
CA VAL A 71 7.54 -14.40 3.07
C VAL A 71 6.93 -15.79 2.92
N LYS A 72 5.73 -15.84 2.37
CA LYS A 72 5.15 -17.06 1.80
C LYS A 72 5.14 -16.95 0.27
N ARG A 73 5.98 -17.75 -0.40
CA ARG A 73 6.01 -17.84 -1.86
C ARG A 73 4.67 -18.36 -2.41
N GLN A 74 4.22 -17.77 -3.50
CA GLN A 74 3.01 -18.14 -4.24
C GLN A 74 3.31 -18.49 -5.71
N GLY A 75 4.45 -18.03 -6.24
CA GLY A 75 4.91 -18.38 -7.57
C GLY A 75 6.40 -18.04 -7.77
N PRO A 76 6.86 -17.93 -9.03
CA PRO A 76 8.25 -17.59 -9.34
C PRO A 76 8.67 -16.23 -8.75
N LYS A 77 7.83 -15.20 -8.93
CA LYS A 77 8.03 -13.87 -8.34
C LYS A 77 6.97 -13.50 -7.31
N ALA A 78 5.78 -14.09 -7.39
CA ALA A 78 4.69 -13.77 -6.49
C ALA A 78 4.91 -14.30 -5.07
N PHE A 79 4.57 -13.48 -4.07
CA PHE A 79 4.56 -13.86 -2.66
C PHE A 79 3.50 -13.09 -1.88
N SER A 80 3.10 -13.66 -0.75
CA SER A 80 2.32 -13.00 0.29
C SER A 80 3.17 -12.79 1.53
N ILE A 81 2.84 -11.76 2.31
CA ILE A 81 3.48 -11.41 3.57
C ILE A 81 2.61 -11.90 4.72
N VAL A 82 3.15 -12.82 5.51
CA VAL A 82 2.50 -13.39 6.69
C VAL A 82 3.40 -13.19 7.90
N ARG A 83 3.09 -12.19 8.72
CA ARG A 83 3.86 -11.90 9.93
C ARG A 83 3.25 -12.59 11.16
N ASN A 84 3.98 -13.57 11.69
CA ASN A 84 3.72 -14.18 13.01
C ASN A 84 4.84 -13.88 14.02
N LYS A 85 5.83 -13.10 13.62
CA LYS A 85 7.02 -12.77 14.41
C LYS A 85 6.69 -11.70 15.45
N LYS A 86 6.98 -12.01 16.71
CA LYS A 86 6.93 -11.06 17.83
C LYS A 86 8.32 -10.55 18.14
N ARG A 87 8.38 -9.33 18.68
CA ARG A 87 9.60 -8.78 19.29
C ARG A 87 10.04 -9.69 20.47
N PRO A 88 11.34 -9.84 20.75
CA PRO A 88 11.80 -10.46 21.98
C PRO A 88 11.24 -9.74 23.22
N PRO A 89 10.89 -10.46 24.30
CA PRO A 89 10.37 -9.83 25.53
C PRO A 89 11.41 -8.93 26.19
N GLY A 90 10.95 -7.98 27.02
CA GLY A 90 11.80 -7.08 27.81
C GLY A 90 11.75 -5.63 27.32
N ASP A 91 12.66 -4.81 27.85
CA ASP A 91 12.71 -3.36 27.61
C ASP A 91 12.69 -2.98 26.12
N VAL A 92 11.60 -2.34 25.70
CA VAL A 92 11.35 -1.95 24.31
C VAL A 92 12.32 -0.86 23.85
N ALA A 93 12.74 0.04 24.74
CA ALA A 93 13.70 1.09 24.39
C ALA A 93 15.05 0.47 24.00
N LYS A 94 15.52 -0.53 24.74
CA LYS A 94 16.75 -1.27 24.39
C LYS A 94 16.62 -2.03 23.07
N TYR A 95 15.45 -2.61 22.81
CA TYR A 95 15.19 -3.24 21.52
C TYR A 95 15.29 -2.23 20.37
N ILE A 96 14.67 -1.06 20.49
CA ILE A 96 14.76 0.00 19.48
C ILE A 96 16.22 0.47 19.33
N ASP A 97 16.94 0.71 20.42
CA ASP A 97 18.34 1.15 20.38
C ASP A 97 19.22 0.16 19.59
N SER A 98 18.98 -1.15 19.74
CA SER A 98 19.70 -2.17 18.98
C SER A 98 19.45 -2.13 17.46
N LEU A 99 18.41 -1.45 17.02
CA LEU A 99 18.00 -1.33 15.62
C LEU A 99 18.35 0.02 14.99
N LEU A 100 18.60 1.07 15.80
CA LEU A 100 18.76 2.44 15.31
C LEU A 100 19.88 2.56 14.27
N GLN A 101 21.06 2.03 14.54
CA GLN A 101 22.17 2.11 13.58
C GLN A 101 21.82 1.48 12.23
N ARG A 102 21.14 0.33 12.24
CA ARG A 102 20.68 -0.34 11.01
C ARG A 102 19.62 0.50 10.29
N SER A 103 18.65 1.05 11.02
CA SER A 103 17.64 1.95 10.48
C SER A 103 18.27 3.16 9.78
N GLU A 104 19.27 3.80 10.40
CA GLU A 104 19.99 4.92 9.80
C GLU A 104 20.81 4.54 8.57
N SER A 105 21.31 3.30 8.51
CA SER A 105 22.00 2.76 7.33
C SER A 105 21.07 2.36 6.17
N GLY A 106 19.75 2.52 6.33
CA GLY A 106 18.76 2.20 5.28
C GLY A 106 18.13 0.81 5.38
N ASP A 107 18.35 0.08 6.48
CA ASP A 107 17.71 -1.23 6.71
C ASP A 107 16.21 -1.04 6.99
N ALA A 108 15.39 -1.20 5.95
CA ALA A 108 13.96 -0.93 6.01
C ALA A 108 13.22 -1.90 6.95
N VAL A 109 13.71 -3.13 7.09
CA VAL A 109 13.17 -4.13 8.03
C VAL A 109 13.43 -3.72 9.48
N ALA A 110 14.61 -3.19 9.79
CA ALA A 110 14.92 -2.64 11.11
C ALA A 110 14.00 -1.45 11.43
N THR A 111 13.85 -0.51 10.50
CA THR A 111 12.98 0.66 10.67
C THR A 111 11.52 0.27 10.87
N TYR A 112 11.01 -0.71 10.11
CA TYR A 112 9.64 -1.21 10.30
C TYR A 112 9.47 -1.92 11.65
N SER A 113 10.51 -2.63 12.11
CA SER A 113 10.51 -3.25 13.44
C SER A 113 10.47 -2.22 14.58
N ILE A 114 11.13 -1.07 14.41
CA ILE A 114 11.03 0.08 15.34
C ILE A 114 9.60 0.62 15.35
N TYR A 115 8.98 0.81 14.16
CA TYR A 115 7.59 1.24 14.06
C TYR A 115 6.65 0.32 14.85
N LEU A 116 6.76 -1.00 14.65
CA LEU A 116 5.90 -1.97 15.34
C LEU A 116 6.07 -1.90 16.86
N ALA A 117 7.31 -1.79 17.35
CA ALA A 117 7.61 -1.66 18.78
C ALA A 117 7.07 -0.35 19.38
N ALA A 118 7.22 0.77 18.67
CA ALA A 118 6.68 2.05 19.10
C ALA A 118 5.14 2.06 19.10
N LEU A 119 4.51 1.44 18.09
CA LEU A 119 3.06 1.29 18.00
C LEU A 119 2.52 0.42 19.15
N GLU A 120 3.19 -0.70 19.46
CA GLU A 120 2.87 -1.55 20.60
C GLU A 120 2.82 -0.72 21.90
N CYS A 121 3.87 0.04 22.19
CA CYS A 121 3.91 0.87 23.40
C CYS A 121 2.88 2.01 23.39
N LYS A 122 2.63 2.67 22.26
CA LYS A 122 1.55 3.66 22.15
C LYS A 122 0.20 3.06 22.52
N ASN A 123 -0.10 1.86 22.02
CA ASN A 123 -1.33 1.17 22.33
C ASN A 123 -1.40 0.77 23.81
N THR A 124 -0.32 0.23 24.37
CA THR A 124 -0.25 -0.14 25.79
C THR A 124 -0.45 1.08 26.70
N LEU A 125 0.28 2.17 26.45
CA LEU A 125 0.27 3.40 27.26
C LEU A 125 -1.03 4.20 27.13
N SER A 126 -1.75 4.09 26.01
CA SER A 126 -3.11 4.67 25.85
C SER A 126 -4.20 3.92 26.63
N GLY A 127 -3.83 2.94 27.47
CA GLY A 127 -4.74 2.21 28.33
C GLY A 127 -5.59 1.16 27.60
N SER A 128 -5.23 0.78 26.37
CA SER A 128 -5.92 -0.33 25.67
C SER A 128 -5.68 -1.67 26.38
N ALA A 129 -4.44 -1.91 26.82
CA ALA A 129 -4.05 -3.10 27.58
C ALA A 129 -4.82 -3.18 28.92
N SER A 130 -4.88 -2.07 29.66
CA SER A 130 -5.62 -2.01 30.93
C SER A 130 -7.12 -2.23 30.75
N ARG A 131 -7.73 -1.66 29.70
CA ARG A 131 -9.17 -1.89 29.40
C ARG A 131 -9.46 -3.34 29.04
N SER A 132 -8.59 -3.99 28.26
CA SER A 132 -8.73 -5.41 27.94
C SER A 132 -8.60 -6.28 29.20
N ALA A 133 -7.61 -5.99 30.05
CA ALA A 133 -7.42 -6.74 31.30
C ALA A 133 -8.62 -6.59 32.25
N LEU A 134 -9.17 -5.38 32.40
CA LEU A 134 -10.38 -5.13 33.20
C LEU A 134 -11.61 -5.84 32.64
N ALA A 135 -11.76 -5.92 31.30
CA ALA A 135 -12.86 -6.64 30.66
C ALA A 135 -12.82 -8.15 30.94
N HIS A 136 -11.65 -8.72 31.22
CA HIS A 136 -11.46 -10.13 31.54
C HIS A 136 -11.25 -10.40 33.03
N GLN A 137 -11.32 -9.37 33.90
CA GLN A 137 -10.97 -9.52 35.32
C GLN A 137 -11.80 -10.59 36.06
N ALA A 138 -13.07 -10.75 35.69
CA ALA A 138 -13.97 -11.74 36.30
C ALA A 138 -13.89 -13.14 35.65
N SER A 139 -13.06 -13.35 34.63
CA SER A 139 -12.88 -14.66 34.00
C SER A 139 -11.81 -15.48 34.75
N ALA A 140 -11.83 -16.79 34.55
CA ALA A 140 -10.77 -17.69 35.02
C ALA A 140 -9.36 -17.33 34.47
N THR A 141 -9.28 -16.49 33.44
CA THR A 141 -8.03 -16.02 32.82
C THR A 141 -7.65 -14.60 33.23
N GLY A 142 -8.46 -13.92 34.05
CA GLY A 142 -8.30 -12.50 34.38
C GLY A 142 -6.95 -12.14 35.00
N GLU A 143 -6.44 -12.98 35.91
CA GLU A 143 -5.12 -12.80 36.53
C GLU A 143 -3.99 -12.81 35.49
N GLY A 144 -4.06 -13.73 34.52
CA GLY A 144 -3.09 -13.82 33.43
C GLY A 144 -3.10 -12.59 32.51
N TYR A 145 -4.29 -12.05 32.24
CA TYR A 145 -4.43 -10.81 31.47
C TYR A 145 -3.85 -9.60 32.20
N LEU A 146 -4.09 -9.48 33.51
CA LEU A 146 -3.54 -8.41 34.33
C LEU A 146 -2.01 -8.47 34.37
N LYS A 147 -1.44 -9.65 34.67
CA LYS A 147 0.01 -9.85 34.68
C LYS A 147 0.66 -9.54 33.33
N SER A 148 -0.01 -9.92 32.22
CA SER A 148 0.46 -9.56 30.88
C SER A 148 0.41 -8.06 30.62
N ALA A 149 -0.63 -7.37 31.10
CA ALA A 149 -0.75 -5.92 30.94
C ALA A 149 0.32 -5.18 31.76
N GLU A 150 0.57 -5.61 33.00
CA GLU A 150 1.65 -5.10 33.86
C GLU A 150 3.01 -5.29 33.20
N SER A 151 3.33 -6.50 32.75
CA SER A 151 4.60 -6.77 32.04
C SER A 151 4.76 -5.92 30.78
N SER A 152 3.68 -5.65 30.05
CA SER A 152 3.73 -4.80 28.85
C SER A 152 3.95 -3.33 29.20
N LEU A 153 3.40 -2.86 30.32
CA LEU A 153 3.63 -1.51 30.83
C LEU A 153 5.09 -1.33 31.27
N ASP A 154 5.64 -2.31 32.00
CA ASP A 154 7.04 -2.32 32.42
C ASP A 154 8.00 -2.32 31.22
N ASP A 155 7.74 -3.16 30.22
CA ASP A 155 8.51 -3.23 28.98
C ASP A 155 8.56 -1.87 28.24
N CYS A 156 7.48 -1.07 28.34
CA CYS A 156 7.34 0.22 27.67
C CYS A 156 7.79 1.43 28.51
N ALA A 157 8.06 1.25 29.80
CA ALA A 157 8.31 2.36 30.74
C ALA A 157 9.47 3.26 30.31
N ASN A 158 10.58 2.67 29.85
CA ASN A 158 11.74 3.44 29.40
C ASN A 158 11.49 4.17 28.08
N LEU A 159 10.73 3.58 27.16
CA LEU A 159 10.37 4.22 25.90
C LEU A 159 9.40 5.39 26.11
N ALA A 160 8.53 5.32 27.12
CA ALA A 160 7.60 6.41 27.46
C ALA A 160 8.34 7.73 27.79
N ASN A 161 9.56 7.64 28.31
CA ASN A 161 10.43 8.78 28.61
C ASN A 161 11.26 9.26 27.40
N ARG A 162 11.04 8.71 26.21
CA ARG A 162 11.77 8.98 24.96
C ARG A 162 10.79 9.31 23.82
N PRO A 163 10.10 10.47 23.89
CA PRO A 163 9.02 10.81 22.96
C PRO A 163 9.48 10.89 21.50
N GLU A 164 10.75 11.20 21.23
CA GLU A 164 11.36 11.20 19.91
C GLU A 164 11.35 9.81 19.26
N LEU A 165 11.60 8.76 20.05
CA LEU A 165 11.53 7.38 19.58
C LEU A 165 10.09 6.89 19.54
N LEU A 166 9.30 7.19 20.57
CA LEU A 166 7.91 6.75 20.64
C LEU A 166 7.07 7.34 19.49
N ASN A 167 7.30 8.61 19.15
CA ASN A 167 6.49 9.36 18.18
C ASN A 167 7.15 9.57 16.82
N GLY A 168 8.30 8.97 16.56
CA GLY A 168 8.99 9.10 15.28
C GLY A 168 8.14 8.64 14.07
N GLU A 169 8.43 9.21 12.90
CA GLU A 169 7.77 8.88 11.61
C GLU A 169 8.25 7.54 11.02
N TRP A 170 8.41 6.52 11.87
CA TRP A 170 9.05 5.25 11.52
C TRP A 170 8.36 4.50 10.39
N LEU A 171 7.02 4.54 10.32
CA LEU A 171 6.27 3.89 9.25
C LEU A 171 6.58 4.50 7.88
N LYS A 172 6.56 5.83 7.80
CA LYS A 172 6.90 6.56 6.57
C LYS A 172 8.36 6.34 6.19
N LYS A 173 9.29 6.48 7.13
CA LYS A 173 10.72 6.21 6.92
C LYS A 173 10.95 4.80 6.39
N ALA A 174 10.33 3.79 6.99
CA ALA A 174 10.46 2.40 6.54
C ALA A 174 9.88 2.19 5.13
N ALA A 175 8.72 2.79 4.83
CA ALA A 175 8.12 2.68 3.51
C ALA A 175 8.97 3.35 2.42
N GLU A 176 9.59 4.50 2.72
CA GLU A 176 10.52 5.22 1.86
C GLU A 176 11.83 4.46 1.65
N GLN A 177 12.34 3.78 2.68
CA GLN A 177 13.48 2.86 2.57
C GLN A 177 13.14 1.58 1.78
N GLY A 178 11.87 1.35 1.45
CA GLY A 178 11.43 0.24 0.61
C GLY A 178 10.96 -0.99 1.37
N SER A 179 10.66 -0.88 2.67
CA SER A 179 10.04 -1.98 3.41
C SER A 179 8.67 -2.29 2.84
N LEU A 180 8.50 -3.48 2.27
CA LEU A 180 7.23 -3.89 1.67
C LEU A 180 6.10 -3.97 2.70
N GLU A 181 6.42 -4.39 3.92
CA GLU A 181 5.46 -4.44 5.01
C GLU A 181 5.04 -3.03 5.45
N ALA A 182 6.00 -2.09 5.51
CA ALA A 182 5.71 -0.70 5.81
C ALA A 182 4.88 -0.04 4.71
N GLN A 183 5.15 -0.34 3.44
CA GLN A 183 4.38 0.17 2.30
C GLN A 183 2.91 -0.27 2.36
N LEU A 184 2.67 -1.56 2.64
CA LEU A 184 1.31 -2.07 2.85
C LEU A 184 0.64 -1.45 4.08
N MET A 185 1.38 -1.32 5.18
CA MET A 185 0.85 -0.77 6.43
C MET A 185 0.56 0.74 6.31
N TYR A 186 1.39 1.50 5.61
CA TYR A 186 1.18 2.92 5.33
C TYR A 186 -0.15 3.16 4.63
N ALA A 187 -0.53 2.33 3.67
CA ALA A 187 -1.81 2.46 2.97
C ALA A 187 -3.03 2.10 3.84
N ARG A 188 -2.83 1.31 4.91
CA ARG A 188 -3.90 0.85 5.81
C ARG A 188 -4.07 1.73 7.05
N ASP A 189 -2.98 2.26 7.58
CA ASP A 189 -2.97 3.01 8.84
C ASP A 189 -2.93 4.52 8.61
N THR A 190 -4.06 5.03 8.14
CA THR A 190 -4.24 6.46 7.90
C THR A 190 -4.03 7.29 9.18
N THR A 191 -4.47 6.79 10.33
CA THR A 191 -4.41 7.51 11.61
C THR A 191 -2.98 7.76 12.07
N SER A 192 -2.09 6.77 11.95
CA SER A 192 -0.69 6.95 12.34
C SER A 192 0.10 7.88 11.41
N ILE A 193 -0.43 8.19 10.22
CA ILE A 193 0.26 9.02 9.23
C ILE A 193 -0.27 10.46 9.19
N ILE A 194 -1.59 10.63 9.07
CA ILE A 194 -2.21 11.96 8.93
C ILE A 194 -3.12 12.34 10.10
N GLY A 195 -3.16 11.52 11.15
CA GLY A 195 -3.96 11.78 12.34
C GLY A 195 -5.44 11.46 12.16
N SER A 196 -6.25 12.01 13.07
CA SER A 196 -7.70 11.81 13.08
C SER A 196 -8.38 12.52 11.91
N ARG A 197 -9.67 12.22 11.71
CA ARG A 197 -10.50 12.95 10.75
C ARG A 197 -10.49 14.47 10.94
N GLN A 198 -10.41 14.94 12.18
CA GLN A 198 -10.37 16.36 12.44
C GLN A 198 -9.04 16.98 11.99
N ASP A 199 -7.96 16.22 12.02
CA ASP A 199 -6.63 16.71 11.67
C ASP A 199 -6.50 16.90 10.16
N TYR A 200 -6.89 15.89 9.36
CA TYR A 200 -6.83 16.03 7.89
C TYR A 200 -7.97 16.86 7.29
N LEU A 201 -9.01 17.20 8.05
CA LEU A 201 -9.98 18.23 7.63
C LEU A 201 -9.43 19.66 7.78
N LYS A 202 -8.45 19.86 8.68
CA LYS A 202 -7.74 21.14 8.84
C LYS A 202 -6.62 21.31 7.81
N ASP A 203 -6.12 20.20 7.26
CA ASP A 203 -5.02 20.14 6.31
C ASP A 203 -5.36 19.13 5.19
N PRO A 204 -6.21 19.53 4.22
CA PRO A 204 -6.65 18.65 3.14
C PRO A 204 -5.49 18.26 2.20
N GLU A 205 -4.46 19.09 2.09
CA GLU A 205 -3.25 18.80 1.32
C GLU A 205 -2.51 17.57 1.85
N LYS A 206 -2.44 17.39 3.18
CA LYS A 206 -1.90 16.15 3.77
C LYS A 206 -2.66 14.90 3.33
N LEU A 207 -3.99 14.97 3.23
CA LEU A 207 -4.79 13.84 2.74
C LEU A 207 -4.47 13.53 1.27
N VAL A 208 -4.31 14.56 0.43
CA VAL A 208 -3.94 14.39 -0.98
C VAL A 208 -2.56 13.73 -1.09
N GLN A 209 -1.58 14.20 -0.32
CA GLN A 209 -0.23 13.65 -0.33
C GLN A 209 -0.20 12.21 0.19
N TYR A 210 -0.93 11.92 1.28
CA TYR A 210 -1.09 10.56 1.80
C TYR A 210 -1.62 9.60 0.74
N LYS A 211 -2.70 9.97 0.04
CA LYS A 211 -3.29 9.13 -1.02
C LYS A 211 -2.31 8.86 -2.15
N LYS A 212 -1.55 9.88 -2.55
CA LYS A 212 -0.50 9.77 -3.58
C LYS A 212 0.61 8.82 -3.15
N ASP A 213 1.11 8.95 -1.92
CA ASP A 213 2.16 8.10 -1.40
C ASP A 213 1.68 6.66 -1.18
N ALA A 214 0.50 6.46 -0.62
CA ALA A 214 -0.11 5.14 -0.45
C ALA A 214 -0.27 4.42 -1.80
N ALA A 215 -0.79 5.11 -2.82
CA ALA A 215 -0.92 4.55 -4.17
C ALA A 215 0.44 4.16 -4.75
N ARG A 216 1.45 5.06 -4.67
CA ARG A 216 2.82 4.79 -5.14
C ARG A 216 3.45 3.61 -4.43
N PHE A 217 3.28 3.50 -3.11
CA PHE A 217 3.82 2.40 -2.32
C PHE A 217 3.16 1.07 -2.65
N LEU A 218 1.83 1.03 -2.79
CA LEU A 218 1.13 -0.19 -3.20
C LEU A 218 1.52 -0.62 -4.62
N GLU A 219 1.59 0.31 -5.58
CA GLU A 219 2.00 0.00 -6.95
C GLU A 219 3.44 -0.52 -7.00
N GLY A 220 4.35 0.10 -6.24
CA GLY A 220 5.73 -0.39 -6.10
C GLY A 220 5.81 -1.78 -5.50
N ALA A 221 5.06 -2.06 -4.44
CA ALA A 221 5.00 -3.39 -3.82
C ALA A 221 4.40 -4.45 -4.76
N ALA A 222 3.34 -4.09 -5.51
CA ALA A 222 2.74 -4.95 -6.51
C ALA A 222 3.73 -5.30 -7.64
N GLN A 223 4.51 -4.33 -8.13
CA GLN A 223 5.55 -4.56 -9.15
C GLN A 223 6.66 -5.51 -8.69
N GLN A 224 6.90 -5.59 -7.37
CA GLN A 224 7.85 -6.55 -6.80
C GLN A 224 7.26 -7.96 -6.60
N GLY A 225 5.96 -8.16 -6.89
CA GLY A 225 5.28 -9.46 -6.77
C GLY A 225 4.47 -9.64 -5.49
N SER A 226 4.22 -8.58 -4.71
CA SER A 226 3.39 -8.67 -3.51
C SER A 226 1.91 -8.89 -3.88
N VAL A 227 1.39 -10.07 -3.56
CA VAL A 227 -0.03 -10.42 -3.74
C VAL A 227 -0.91 -9.57 -2.81
N ASP A 228 -0.44 -9.25 -1.60
CA ASP A 228 -1.16 -8.38 -0.67
C ASP A 228 -1.36 -6.97 -1.23
N ALA A 229 -0.37 -6.46 -1.99
CA ALA A 229 -0.48 -5.17 -2.65
C ALA A 229 -1.48 -5.21 -3.81
N LEU A 230 -1.50 -6.30 -4.61
CA LEU A 230 -2.51 -6.48 -5.65
C LEU A 230 -3.93 -6.44 -5.06
N LEU A 231 -4.16 -7.16 -3.96
CA LEU A 231 -5.45 -7.19 -3.27
C LEU A 231 -5.82 -5.84 -2.63
N ALA A 232 -4.85 -5.11 -2.09
CA ALA A 232 -5.07 -3.77 -1.56
C ALA A 232 -5.51 -2.79 -2.67
N ILE A 233 -4.83 -2.79 -3.82
CA ILE A 233 -5.18 -1.95 -4.98
C ILE A 233 -6.56 -2.33 -5.52
N ALA A 234 -6.88 -3.62 -5.59
CA ALA A 234 -8.19 -4.10 -6.02
C ALA A 234 -9.31 -3.55 -5.11
N GLY A 235 -9.19 -3.76 -3.80
CA GLY A 235 -10.17 -3.28 -2.83
C GLY A 235 -10.33 -1.76 -2.81
N ASP A 236 -9.24 -1.01 -3.01
CA ASP A 236 -9.28 0.45 -3.07
C ASP A 236 -9.93 0.96 -4.35
N SER A 237 -9.64 0.33 -5.49
CA SER A 237 -10.27 0.66 -6.78
C SER A 237 -11.77 0.32 -6.77
N GLN A 238 -12.17 -0.74 -6.05
CA GLN A 238 -13.58 -1.10 -5.85
C GLN A 238 -14.35 -0.05 -5.05
N ARG A 239 -13.76 0.43 -3.94
CA ARG A 239 -14.42 1.33 -2.98
C ARG A 239 -14.25 2.81 -3.32
N GLY A 240 -13.20 3.15 -4.05
CA GLY A 240 -12.83 4.52 -4.37
C GLY A 240 -12.22 5.28 -3.19
N ILE A 241 -11.36 4.62 -2.39
CA ILE A 241 -10.77 5.21 -1.18
C ILE A 241 -9.65 6.20 -1.53
N MET A 242 -8.62 5.71 -2.23
CA MET A 242 -7.44 6.51 -2.59
C MET A 242 -7.62 7.28 -3.91
N ALA A 243 -8.43 6.75 -4.83
CA ALA A 243 -8.77 7.33 -6.12
C ALA A 243 -10.27 7.09 -6.42
N PRO A 244 -10.86 7.69 -7.46
CA PRO A 244 -12.23 7.36 -7.88
C PRO A 244 -12.41 5.86 -8.11
N LYS A 245 -13.65 5.38 -7.95
CA LYS A 245 -13.98 3.97 -8.23
C LYS A 245 -13.63 3.61 -9.66
N ASP A 246 -12.93 2.49 -9.82
CA ASP A 246 -12.59 1.92 -11.11
C ASP A 246 -12.87 0.41 -11.05
N PRO A 247 -14.07 -0.03 -11.50
CA PRO A 247 -14.46 -1.42 -11.44
C PRO A 247 -13.64 -2.32 -12.38
N VAL A 248 -13.10 -1.78 -13.48
CA VAL A 248 -12.25 -2.53 -14.42
C VAL A 248 -10.90 -2.78 -13.79
N LYS A 249 -10.24 -1.72 -13.28
CA LYS A 249 -8.95 -1.85 -12.57
C LYS A 249 -9.09 -2.79 -11.37
N SER A 250 -10.12 -2.58 -10.56
CA SER A 250 -10.41 -3.43 -9.40
C SER A 250 -10.45 -4.92 -9.76
N PHE A 251 -11.25 -5.28 -10.76
CA PHE A 251 -11.41 -6.66 -11.17
C PHE A 251 -10.12 -7.23 -11.79
N ALA A 252 -9.41 -6.43 -12.60
CA ALA A 252 -8.13 -6.82 -13.17
C ALA A 252 -7.09 -7.21 -12.11
N TYR A 253 -6.99 -6.44 -11.01
CA TYR A 253 -6.07 -6.75 -9.90
C TYR A 253 -6.50 -7.99 -9.11
N TYR A 254 -7.79 -8.22 -8.88
CA TYR A 254 -8.27 -9.47 -8.26
C TYR A 254 -7.92 -10.69 -9.13
N MET A 255 -8.13 -10.59 -10.44
CA MET A 255 -7.79 -11.66 -11.38
C MET A 255 -6.28 -11.93 -11.45
N ALA A 256 -5.46 -10.88 -11.48
CA ALA A 256 -4.00 -11.03 -11.47
C ALA A 256 -3.53 -11.71 -10.17
N ALA A 257 -4.10 -11.34 -9.02
CA ALA A 257 -3.85 -12.02 -7.75
C ALA A 257 -4.27 -13.51 -7.80
N GLN A 258 -5.44 -13.82 -8.37
CA GLN A 258 -5.94 -15.19 -8.47
C GLN A 258 -5.00 -16.10 -9.27
N LYS A 259 -4.38 -15.56 -10.32
CA LYS A 259 -3.38 -16.27 -11.14
C LYS A 259 -2.11 -16.65 -10.37
N THR A 260 -1.76 -15.90 -9.31
CA THR A 260 -0.60 -16.24 -8.46
C THR A 260 -0.86 -17.42 -7.53
N GLY A 261 -2.12 -17.76 -7.31
CA GLY A 261 -2.53 -18.76 -6.35
C GLY A 261 -3.99 -18.54 -6.00
N SER A 262 -4.85 -19.42 -6.49
CA SER A 262 -6.28 -19.39 -6.17
C SER A 262 -6.50 -19.89 -4.74
N ASN A 263 -7.50 -19.31 -4.09
CA ASN A 263 -8.09 -19.84 -2.87
C ASN A 263 -9.59 -19.57 -2.87
N VAL A 264 -10.34 -20.34 -2.09
CA VAL A 264 -11.81 -20.31 -2.05
C VAL A 264 -12.37 -18.91 -1.80
N TYR A 265 -11.67 -18.06 -1.05
CA TYR A 265 -12.12 -16.69 -0.80
C TYR A 265 -11.94 -15.81 -2.03
N LEU A 266 -10.79 -15.87 -2.70
CA LEU A 266 -10.51 -15.08 -3.88
C LEU A 266 -11.36 -15.52 -5.09
N ASP A 267 -11.60 -16.82 -5.24
CA ASP A 267 -12.50 -17.35 -6.29
C ASP A 267 -13.91 -16.77 -6.13
N LYS A 268 -14.45 -16.79 -4.90
CA LYS A 268 -15.75 -16.18 -4.60
C LYS A 268 -15.79 -14.68 -4.89
N ILE A 269 -14.70 -13.95 -4.62
CA ILE A 269 -14.62 -12.53 -4.98
C ILE A 269 -14.73 -12.36 -6.49
N VAL A 270 -13.91 -13.10 -7.24
CA VAL A 270 -13.88 -12.99 -8.71
C VAL A 270 -15.23 -13.37 -9.32
N ASP A 271 -15.83 -14.48 -8.87
CA ASP A 271 -17.13 -14.95 -9.35
C ASP A 271 -18.23 -13.90 -9.10
N ASN A 272 -18.34 -13.40 -7.86
CA ASN A 272 -19.35 -12.42 -7.50
C ASN A 272 -19.14 -11.09 -8.25
N TYR A 273 -17.91 -10.62 -8.37
CA TYR A 273 -17.60 -9.35 -9.01
C TYR A 273 -17.89 -9.43 -10.52
N SER A 274 -17.56 -10.54 -11.17
CA SER A 274 -17.79 -10.72 -12.62
C SER A 274 -19.25 -10.46 -13.02
N SER A 275 -20.20 -10.83 -12.16
CA SER A 275 -21.64 -10.63 -12.39
C SER A 275 -22.08 -9.16 -12.41
N THR A 276 -21.24 -8.25 -11.91
CA THR A 276 -21.54 -6.81 -11.81
C THR A 276 -20.97 -6.00 -12.98
N LEU A 277 -20.18 -6.62 -13.86
CA LEU A 277 -19.49 -5.95 -14.96
C LEU A 277 -20.19 -6.17 -16.30
N SER A 278 -20.12 -5.18 -17.19
CA SER A 278 -20.50 -5.35 -18.58
C SER A 278 -19.51 -6.25 -19.33
N ARG A 279 -19.91 -6.78 -20.49
CA ARG A 279 -19.01 -7.60 -21.34
C ARG A 279 -17.74 -6.84 -21.75
N ASP A 280 -17.85 -5.55 -22.04
CA ASP A 280 -16.69 -4.73 -22.42
C ASP A 280 -15.78 -4.46 -21.23
N GLN A 281 -16.34 -4.22 -20.04
CA GLN A 281 -15.58 -4.08 -18.80
C GLN A 281 -14.85 -5.37 -18.45
N MET A 282 -15.51 -6.53 -18.59
CA MET A 282 -14.89 -7.84 -18.42
C MET A 282 -13.71 -8.03 -19.36
N ARG A 283 -13.90 -7.78 -20.66
CA ARG A 283 -12.82 -7.92 -21.66
C ARG A 283 -11.62 -7.03 -21.31
N ALA A 284 -11.86 -5.75 -21.01
CA ALA A 284 -10.80 -4.82 -20.63
C ALA A 284 -10.08 -5.26 -19.34
N ALA A 285 -10.82 -5.76 -18.34
CA ALA A 285 -10.24 -6.23 -17.10
C ALA A 285 -9.37 -7.49 -17.29
N HIS A 286 -9.79 -8.41 -18.17
CA HIS A 286 -8.98 -9.58 -18.53
C HIS A 286 -7.65 -9.16 -19.18
N GLU A 287 -7.69 -8.26 -20.16
CA GLU A 287 -6.48 -7.75 -20.82
C GLU A 287 -5.53 -7.08 -19.82
N GLN A 288 -6.07 -6.25 -18.92
CA GLN A 288 -5.28 -5.63 -17.85
C GLN A 288 -4.74 -6.65 -16.86
N ALA A 289 -5.51 -7.68 -16.49
CA ALA A 289 -5.09 -8.71 -15.55
C ALA A 289 -3.88 -9.50 -16.07
N GLU A 290 -3.88 -9.86 -17.35
CA GLU A 290 -2.72 -10.53 -17.96
C GLU A 290 -1.49 -9.62 -17.92
N ALA A 291 -1.63 -8.35 -18.30
CA ALA A 291 -0.52 -7.40 -18.26
C ALA A 291 0.03 -7.18 -16.85
N ILE A 292 -0.84 -7.14 -15.83
CA ILE A 292 -0.42 -7.05 -14.42
C ILE A 292 0.34 -8.31 -14.03
N TYR A 293 -0.22 -9.50 -14.27
CA TYR A 293 0.36 -10.78 -13.88
C TYR A 293 1.73 -11.03 -14.51
N GLU A 294 1.88 -10.77 -15.82
CA GLU A 294 3.14 -10.92 -16.55
C GLU A 294 4.24 -10.00 -16.01
N ASN A 295 3.89 -8.77 -15.60
CA ASN A 295 4.86 -7.81 -15.10
C ASN A 295 5.23 -8.03 -13.62
N CYS A 296 4.27 -8.40 -12.78
CA CYS A 296 4.49 -8.53 -11.33
C CYS A 296 5.01 -9.90 -10.91
N CYS A 297 4.51 -10.98 -11.52
CA CYS A 297 4.31 -12.21 -10.79
C CYS A 297 4.86 -13.46 -11.47
N ARG A 298 5.01 -13.41 -12.81
CA ARG A 298 5.64 -14.43 -13.64
C ARG A 298 7.15 -14.21 -13.74
#